data_AF-A0A2E1IPP7-F1
#
_entry.id   AF-A0A2E1IPP7-F1
#
_cell.length_a   1.000
_cell.length_b   1.000
_cell.length_c   1.000
_cell.angle_alpha   90.00
_cell.angle_beta   90.00
_cell.angle_gamma   90.00
#
_symmetry.space_group_name_H-M   'P 1'
#
loop_
_entity.id
_entity.type
_entity.pdbx_description
1 polymer ?
#
loop_
_entity_poly.entity_id
_entity_poly.type
_entity_poly.pdbx_seq_one_letter_code
_entity_poly.pdbx_strand_id
1 'polypeptide(L)'
;MTFNWFTRGNEESPNPEPTPSPQPTPESTDVLQAPVGTDVTDGTDASSTTPVPEVSPATPEDEALAWAREAYARLKAQQEQAKLAQPSPSPEPSPTAEPPTTPEPTFSVEPAPTPQPTPTAEITAEPEVTPEPTFSIQSEVSEPPPTAEPPTTPEPTLSAEPAPTPEPAPTPQRTPQPTAGLSLLEQAAAQRQQRQQEQDARAIEFAPDPSPTPAPEESAEPALGDFDEDFTWSAEVLAAQGRRVDQVSLEEIDWLGRLRRGLEKTRQGFVTSLLENLGDDPLTPEVLDDLETLLLRADAGVQATDQVLDALRQRMNEEVVDPAEGIRFLKEQLRGLLDAPIEASGVPLLAPERDRLNIWLMVGVNGVGKTTTLGKLANLAVRSGYSALIAAADTFRAAAVQQVQVWGDRSDVPVVSNPSDNADPAAVVFDAIGAARSRQTDLLLVDTAGRLQTKHNLMEELQKVRKIIDRLAPEAKVESLLILDASQGQNGLRQAMAFAKAAGLTGVVITKLDGTARGGVAMAVSSEAGLPIRFIGAGEGIRDLRPFNSYEFVEALLAGR
;
A
#
# COMPACT_ATOMS: atom_id res chain seq x y z
N MET A 1 -1.95 -27.27 -5.87
CA MET A 1 -2.10 -25.92 -6.44
C MET A 1 -2.23 -24.96 -5.27
N THR A 2 -1.54 -23.83 -5.31
CA THR A 2 -1.74 -22.73 -4.35
C THR A 2 -2.71 -21.75 -4.99
N PHE A 3 -3.63 -21.19 -4.20
CA PHE A 3 -4.50 -20.12 -4.68
C PHE A 3 -3.69 -18.82 -4.75
N ASN A 4 -3.59 -18.23 -5.93
CA ASN A 4 -2.85 -16.99 -6.15
C ASN A 4 -3.78 -15.81 -5.82
N TRP A 5 -3.53 -15.13 -4.70
CA TRP A 5 -4.38 -14.05 -4.19
C TRP A 5 -4.19 -12.72 -4.93
N PHE A 6 -3.19 -12.60 -5.82
CA PHE A 6 -3.16 -11.50 -6.78
C PHE A 6 -4.19 -11.73 -7.89
N THR A 7 -4.17 -12.91 -8.54
CA THR A 7 -5.09 -13.26 -9.64
C THR A 7 -6.47 -13.71 -9.20
N ARG A 8 -6.66 -13.95 -7.89
CA ARG A 8 -7.87 -14.51 -7.27
C ARG A 8 -8.30 -15.83 -7.93
N GLY A 9 -7.33 -16.66 -8.29
CA GLY A 9 -7.55 -17.94 -8.96
C GLY A 9 -6.51 -19.00 -8.59
N ASN A 10 -6.81 -20.24 -8.93
CA ASN A 10 -5.81 -21.31 -8.86
C ASN A 10 -4.87 -21.21 -10.06
N GLU A 11 -3.56 -21.34 -9.84
CA GLU A 11 -2.62 -21.52 -10.95
C GLU A 11 -2.83 -22.90 -11.59
N GLU A 12 -3.37 -22.93 -12.80
CA GLU A 12 -3.24 -24.10 -13.67
C GLU A 12 -1.76 -24.31 -13.99
N SER A 13 -1.31 -25.56 -13.89
CA SER A 13 0.06 -25.93 -14.24
C SER A 13 0.29 -25.74 -15.76
N PRO A 14 1.51 -25.42 -16.20
CA PRO A 14 1.79 -25.22 -17.63
C PRO A 14 1.33 -26.44 -18.44
N ASN A 15 0.46 -26.14 -19.42
CA ASN A 15 -0.44 -27.07 -20.08
C ASN A 15 0.25 -28.35 -20.61
N PRO A 16 -0.20 -29.57 -20.23
CA PRO A 16 0.13 -30.76 -21.01
C PRO A 16 -0.49 -30.65 -22.41
N GLU A 17 0.20 -31.14 -23.44
CA GLU A 17 -0.14 -30.87 -24.85
C GLU A 17 -1.62 -31.16 -25.18
N PRO A 18 -2.27 -30.32 -26.01
CA PRO A 18 -3.68 -30.49 -26.35
C PRO A 18 -3.89 -31.83 -27.07
N THR A 19 -4.50 -32.78 -26.36
CA THR A 19 -4.78 -34.12 -26.89
C THR A 19 -5.77 -34.00 -28.06
N PRO A 20 -5.47 -34.54 -29.25
CA PRO A 20 -6.27 -34.27 -30.44
C PRO A 20 -7.69 -34.87 -30.32
N SER A 21 -8.69 -34.01 -30.45
CA SER A 21 -10.10 -34.42 -30.45
C SER A 21 -10.41 -35.39 -31.62
N PRO A 22 -11.23 -36.43 -31.40
CA PRO A 22 -11.59 -37.37 -32.46
C PRO A 22 -12.44 -36.68 -33.55
N GLN A 23 -12.23 -37.07 -34.80
CA GLN A 23 -12.94 -36.52 -35.95
C GLN A 23 -14.42 -36.93 -35.96
N PRO A 24 -15.36 -36.04 -36.37
CA PRO A 24 -16.72 -36.43 -36.70
C PRO A 24 -16.75 -37.24 -38.01
N THR A 25 -17.54 -38.32 -38.04
CA THR A 25 -17.84 -39.07 -39.27
C THR A 25 -19.04 -38.42 -40.00
N PRO A 26 -19.12 -38.50 -41.34
CA PRO A 26 -20.03 -37.67 -42.13
C PRO A 26 -21.43 -38.26 -42.32
N GLU A 27 -22.37 -37.34 -42.58
CA GLU A 27 -23.62 -37.41 -43.36
C GLU A 27 -24.36 -38.75 -43.56
N SER A 28 -25.67 -38.69 -43.36
CA SER A 28 -26.65 -39.47 -44.12
C SER A 28 -27.92 -38.64 -44.32
N THR A 29 -28.01 -37.99 -45.48
CA THR A 29 -29.20 -37.27 -45.95
C THR A 29 -30.27 -38.25 -46.41
N ASP A 30 -31.53 -37.97 -46.10
CA ASP A 30 -32.64 -38.39 -46.97
C ASP A 30 -33.75 -37.32 -46.97
N VAL A 31 -34.49 -37.24 -48.07
CA VAL A 31 -35.39 -36.13 -48.40
C VAL A 31 -36.66 -36.68 -49.05
N LEU A 32 -37.83 -36.31 -48.53
CA LEU A 32 -39.09 -36.44 -49.26
C LEU A 32 -40.09 -35.32 -48.92
N GLN A 33 -41.04 -35.11 -49.82
CA GLN A 33 -41.77 -33.85 -49.98
C GLN A 33 -43.19 -33.88 -49.37
N ALA A 34 -43.74 -32.69 -49.12
CA ALA A 34 -45.18 -32.49 -48.85
C ALA A 34 -46.02 -32.67 -50.14
N PRO A 35 -47.38 -32.63 -50.08
CA PRO A 35 -48.04 -31.30 -50.05
C PRO A 35 -49.37 -31.19 -49.26
N VAL A 36 -49.66 -29.95 -48.84
CA VAL A 36 -50.95 -29.23 -48.81
C VAL A 36 -52.27 -30.03 -48.68
N GLY A 37 -53.04 -29.70 -47.63
CA GLY A 37 -54.49 -29.91 -47.57
C GLY A 37 -55.16 -28.85 -46.68
N THR A 38 -56.22 -28.21 -47.17
CA THR A 38 -57.02 -27.20 -46.44
C THR A 38 -58.38 -27.77 -46.09
N ASP A 39 -58.89 -27.54 -44.88
CA ASP A 39 -60.30 -27.15 -44.71
C ASP A 39 -60.59 -26.46 -43.36
N VAL A 40 -61.80 -25.92 -43.22
CA VAL A 40 -62.32 -25.20 -42.05
C VAL A 40 -63.40 -26.03 -41.36
N THR A 41 -63.44 -26.06 -40.02
CA THR A 41 -64.72 -26.16 -39.29
C THR A 41 -64.63 -25.66 -37.84
N ASP A 42 -65.77 -25.17 -37.35
CA ASP A 42 -66.02 -24.79 -35.95
C ASP A 42 -66.29 -26.04 -35.09
N GLY A 43 -66.08 -25.96 -33.78
CA GLY A 43 -66.14 -27.10 -32.87
C GLY A 43 -65.91 -26.74 -31.41
N THR A 44 -66.97 -26.32 -30.72
CA THR A 44 -66.95 -26.08 -29.27
C THR A 44 -66.93 -27.40 -28.51
N ASP A 45 -66.01 -27.57 -27.57
CA ASP A 45 -66.29 -28.40 -26.39
C ASP A 45 -65.48 -27.96 -25.16
N ALA A 46 -66.03 -28.14 -23.97
CA ALA A 46 -65.44 -27.68 -22.73
C ALA A 46 -64.96 -28.86 -21.87
N SER A 47 -63.68 -28.85 -21.47
CA SER A 47 -63.16 -29.78 -20.48
C SER A 47 -62.25 -29.06 -19.47
N SER A 48 -62.33 -29.48 -18.22
CA SER A 48 -61.73 -28.80 -17.07
C SER A 48 -60.26 -29.16 -16.88
N THR A 49 -59.37 -28.18 -17.07
CA THR A 49 -57.97 -28.29 -16.67
C THR A 49 -57.77 -27.61 -15.31
N THR A 50 -57.30 -28.36 -14.31
CA THR A 50 -56.87 -27.81 -13.02
C THR A 50 -55.75 -26.78 -13.23
N PRO A 51 -55.75 -25.63 -12.54
CA PRO A 51 -54.62 -24.71 -12.61
C PRO A 51 -53.37 -25.41 -12.05
N VAL A 52 -52.43 -25.72 -12.92
CA VAL A 52 -51.03 -25.91 -12.53
C VAL A 52 -50.58 -24.56 -11.95
N PRO A 53 -49.90 -24.51 -10.79
CA PRO A 53 -49.34 -23.26 -10.31
C PRO A 53 -48.32 -22.76 -11.35
N GLU A 54 -48.56 -21.57 -11.90
CA GLU A 54 -47.54 -20.86 -12.64
C GLU A 54 -46.39 -20.58 -11.66
N VAL A 55 -45.28 -21.30 -11.83
CA VAL A 55 -44.02 -20.91 -11.24
C VAL A 55 -43.61 -19.65 -11.98
N SER A 56 -43.87 -18.50 -11.36
CA SER A 56 -43.35 -17.21 -11.83
C SER A 56 -41.86 -17.37 -12.10
N PRO A 57 -41.31 -16.82 -13.20
CA PRO A 57 -39.86 -16.75 -13.36
C PRO A 57 -39.30 -16.06 -12.13
N ALA A 58 -38.26 -16.65 -11.52
CA ALA A 58 -37.60 -16.06 -10.37
C ALA A 58 -37.12 -14.66 -10.73
N THR A 59 -37.30 -13.70 -9.84
CA THR A 59 -36.70 -12.38 -10.07
C THR A 59 -35.17 -12.49 -9.96
N PRO A 60 -34.39 -11.59 -10.57
CA PRO A 60 -32.93 -11.58 -10.37
C PRO A 60 -32.52 -11.48 -8.89
N GLU A 61 -33.37 -10.87 -8.06
CA GLU A 61 -33.22 -10.79 -6.60
C GLU A 61 -33.46 -12.17 -5.94
N ASP A 62 -34.50 -12.90 -6.33
CA ASP A 62 -34.73 -14.29 -5.87
C ASP A 62 -33.57 -15.22 -6.25
N GLU A 63 -33.03 -15.10 -7.47
CA GLU A 63 -31.91 -15.90 -7.96
C GLU A 63 -30.62 -15.57 -7.20
N ALA A 64 -30.31 -14.30 -6.98
CA ALA A 64 -29.14 -13.88 -6.22
C ALA A 64 -29.22 -14.29 -4.74
N LEU A 65 -30.41 -14.18 -4.12
CA LEU A 65 -30.66 -14.62 -2.75
C LEU A 65 -30.61 -16.16 -2.62
N ALA A 66 -31.00 -16.90 -3.66
CA ALA A 66 -30.82 -18.35 -3.73
C ALA A 66 -29.33 -18.74 -3.83
N TRP A 67 -28.56 -18.07 -4.70
CA TRP A 67 -27.11 -18.22 -4.82
C TRP A 67 -26.43 -17.94 -3.47
N ALA A 68 -26.81 -16.87 -2.76
CA ALA A 68 -26.26 -16.51 -1.45
C ALA A 68 -26.50 -17.59 -0.40
N ARG A 69 -27.71 -18.17 -0.35
CA ARG A 69 -28.06 -19.28 0.55
C ARG A 69 -27.25 -20.54 0.23
N GLU A 70 -27.03 -20.85 -1.05
CA GLU A 70 -26.21 -21.99 -1.47
C GLU A 70 -24.73 -21.79 -1.07
N ALA A 71 -24.18 -20.60 -1.31
CA ALA A 71 -22.82 -20.24 -0.91
C ALA A 71 -22.62 -20.34 0.60
N TYR A 72 -23.55 -19.83 1.40
CA TYR A 72 -23.51 -19.96 2.86
C TYR A 72 -23.53 -21.43 3.30
N ALA A 73 -24.44 -22.24 2.76
CA ALA A 73 -24.53 -23.66 3.07
C ALA A 73 -23.23 -24.42 2.71
N ARG A 74 -22.62 -24.10 1.56
CA ARG A 74 -21.34 -24.69 1.13
C ARG A 74 -20.19 -24.31 2.06
N LEU A 75 -20.03 -23.02 2.36
CA LEU A 75 -18.95 -22.53 3.24
C LEU A 75 -19.10 -23.08 4.66
N LYS A 76 -20.34 -23.21 5.16
CA LYS A 76 -20.62 -23.84 6.46
C LYS A 76 -20.19 -25.30 6.48
N ALA A 77 -20.59 -26.08 5.47
CA ALA A 77 -20.20 -27.49 5.36
C ALA A 77 -18.67 -27.67 5.26
N GLN A 78 -17.98 -26.76 4.56
CA GLN A 78 -16.51 -26.76 4.51
C GLN A 78 -15.87 -26.46 5.87
N GLN A 79 -16.39 -25.47 6.62
CA GLN A 79 -15.87 -25.13 7.94
C GLN A 79 -16.13 -26.25 8.97
N GLU A 80 -17.30 -26.89 8.93
CA GLU A 80 -17.63 -28.05 9.77
C GLU A 80 -16.72 -29.24 9.45
N GLN A 81 -16.45 -29.54 8.17
CA GLN A 81 -15.49 -30.57 7.76
C GLN A 81 -14.06 -30.24 8.20
N ALA A 82 -13.60 -29.00 8.04
CA ALA A 82 -12.27 -28.57 8.49
C ALA A 82 -12.12 -28.72 10.01
N LYS A 83 -13.16 -28.38 10.79
CA LYS A 83 -13.19 -28.53 12.25
C LYS A 83 -13.20 -30.00 12.70
N LEU A 84 -13.82 -30.90 11.92
CA LEU A 84 -13.78 -32.35 12.13
C LEU A 84 -12.44 -32.98 11.73
N ALA A 85 -11.68 -32.35 10.83
CA ALA A 85 -10.39 -32.82 10.35
C ALA A 85 -9.19 -32.38 11.22
N GLN A 86 -9.40 -31.47 12.19
CA GLN A 86 -8.36 -31.09 13.15
C GLN A 86 -8.02 -32.27 14.08
N PRO A 87 -6.75 -32.68 14.21
CA PRO A 87 -6.38 -33.74 15.13
C PRO A 87 -6.65 -33.30 16.57
N SER A 88 -7.32 -34.14 17.36
CA SER A 88 -7.57 -33.86 18.77
C SER A 88 -6.23 -33.66 19.50
N PRO A 89 -6.12 -32.67 20.42
CA PRO A 89 -4.91 -32.49 21.20
C PRO A 89 -4.60 -33.78 21.96
N SER A 90 -3.35 -34.25 21.87
CA SER A 90 -2.91 -35.42 22.63
C SER A 90 -3.07 -35.14 24.13
N PRO A 91 -3.58 -36.09 24.93
CA PRO A 91 -3.78 -35.86 26.36
C PRO A 91 -2.43 -35.58 27.05
N GLU A 92 -2.42 -34.58 27.92
CA GLU A 92 -1.21 -34.15 28.62
C GLU A 92 -0.61 -35.31 29.45
N PRO A 93 0.73 -35.45 29.50
CA PRO A 93 1.37 -36.40 30.40
C PRO A 93 1.08 -35.99 31.85
N SER A 94 0.41 -36.86 32.61
CA SER A 94 0.05 -36.59 34.00
C SER A 94 1.28 -36.32 34.87
N PRO A 95 1.20 -35.40 35.86
CA PRO A 95 2.35 -35.01 36.67
C PRO A 95 2.87 -36.20 37.48
N THR A 96 4.13 -36.56 37.26
CA THR A 96 4.84 -37.56 38.07
C THR A 96 5.27 -36.90 39.39
N ALA A 97 4.98 -37.57 40.51
CA ALA A 97 5.14 -37.00 41.85
C ALA A 97 6.60 -36.80 42.28
N GLU A 98 6.83 -35.81 43.14
CA GLU A 98 8.11 -35.53 43.79
C GLU A 98 8.54 -36.67 44.75
N PRO A 99 9.82 -37.07 44.76
CA PRO A 99 10.45 -37.73 45.90
C PRO A 99 10.97 -36.70 46.93
N PRO A 100 11.00 -37.01 48.23
CA PRO A 100 11.18 -36.01 49.29
C PRO A 100 12.65 -35.61 49.57
N THR A 101 12.83 -34.44 50.19
CA THR A 101 14.10 -33.89 50.66
C THR A 101 14.43 -34.27 52.10
N THR A 102 15.67 -34.73 52.38
CA THR A 102 16.44 -34.52 53.65
C THR A 102 17.93 -34.93 53.44
N PRO A 103 18.88 -34.65 54.35
CA PRO A 103 19.81 -33.52 54.30
C PRO A 103 21.28 -33.89 53.93
N GLU A 104 22.18 -32.89 53.91
CA GLU A 104 23.64 -33.05 53.79
C GLU A 104 24.28 -33.86 54.94
N PRO A 105 25.53 -34.33 54.77
CA PRO A 105 26.62 -33.63 55.46
C PRO A 105 27.96 -33.49 54.69
N THR A 106 28.54 -32.29 54.74
CA THR A 106 29.99 -31.91 54.80
C THR A 106 31.10 -32.86 54.32
N PHE A 107 32.09 -32.36 53.54
CA PHE A 107 33.49 -32.20 54.00
C PHE A 107 34.42 -31.37 53.06
N SER A 108 35.53 -30.90 53.63
CA SER A 108 36.60 -29.97 53.24
C SER A 108 37.15 -29.82 51.79
N VAL A 109 37.28 -28.54 51.37
CA VAL A 109 38.53 -27.80 51.04
C VAL A 109 39.71 -28.50 50.34
N GLU A 110 40.10 -27.99 49.15
CA GLU A 110 41.46 -27.44 48.85
C GLU A 110 41.41 -26.48 47.61
N PRO A 111 42.15 -25.35 47.56
CA PRO A 111 42.04 -24.36 46.47
C PRO A 111 43.12 -24.47 45.37
N ALA A 112 42.76 -24.17 44.11
CA ALA A 112 43.69 -24.05 42.98
C ALA A 112 44.13 -22.58 42.74
N PRO A 113 45.37 -22.32 42.26
CA PRO A 113 45.99 -20.99 42.33
C PRO A 113 45.82 -20.07 41.10
N THR A 114 45.92 -18.76 41.36
CA THR A 114 46.01 -17.68 40.35
C THR A 114 47.41 -17.60 39.72
N PRO A 115 47.54 -17.34 38.41
CA PRO A 115 48.82 -16.96 37.80
C PRO A 115 49.12 -15.45 37.95
N GLN A 116 50.36 -15.11 38.31
CA GLN A 116 50.93 -13.75 38.19
C GLN A 116 52.37 -13.82 37.60
N PRO A 117 52.90 -12.72 37.04
CA PRO A 117 54.04 -12.76 36.10
C PRO A 117 55.43 -12.65 36.78
N THR A 118 56.47 -13.06 36.04
CA THR A 118 57.91 -12.92 36.39
C THR A 118 58.78 -12.97 35.09
N PRO A 119 60.07 -12.54 35.08
CA PRO A 119 60.39 -11.30 34.35
C PRO A 119 61.67 -11.28 33.47
N THR A 120 61.99 -10.07 33.01
CA THR A 120 63.13 -9.54 32.23
C THR A 120 64.55 -9.89 32.71
N ALA A 121 65.46 -10.11 31.74
CA ALA A 121 66.83 -9.54 31.64
C ALA A 121 67.49 -9.98 30.30
N GLU A 122 68.56 -9.40 29.74
CA GLU A 122 69.08 -8.02 29.52
C GLU A 122 70.41 -8.18 28.68
N ILE A 123 71.16 -7.10 28.38
CA ILE A 123 72.43 -6.99 27.60
C ILE A 123 72.17 -6.73 26.10
N THR A 124 72.33 -5.55 25.48
CA THR A 124 73.25 -4.38 25.57
C THR A 124 74.40 -4.41 24.55
N ALA A 125 74.31 -3.61 23.47
CA ALA A 125 75.39 -2.78 22.88
C ALA A 125 74.92 -2.01 21.62
N GLU A 126 75.44 -0.79 21.45
CA GLU A 126 75.26 0.19 20.35
C GLU A 126 76.63 0.48 19.68
N PRO A 127 76.83 1.41 18.71
CA PRO A 127 75.93 2.15 17.80
C PRO A 127 76.43 2.13 16.31
N GLU A 128 75.96 3.03 15.42
CA GLU A 128 76.80 4.07 14.75
C GLU A 128 76.07 4.95 13.68
N VAL A 129 76.30 6.28 13.72
CA VAL A 129 76.18 7.38 12.68
C VAL A 129 74.86 7.63 11.88
N THR A 130 74.14 8.66 12.34
CA THR A 130 73.84 9.99 11.69
C THR A 130 73.55 10.14 10.17
N PRO A 131 72.51 10.90 9.78
CA PRO A 131 72.27 11.42 8.41
C PRO A 131 72.77 12.88 8.19
N GLU A 132 72.94 13.32 6.94
CA GLU A 132 73.04 14.75 6.58
C GLU A 132 72.27 15.15 5.30
N PRO A 133 71.76 16.39 5.21
CA PRO A 133 71.18 17.00 4.00
C PRO A 133 72.12 18.03 3.33
N THR A 134 71.79 18.51 2.11
CA THR A 134 71.86 19.94 1.70
C THR A 134 71.54 20.12 0.21
N PHE A 135 70.80 21.18 -0.16
CA PHE A 135 71.38 22.40 -0.77
C PHE A 135 70.31 23.49 -0.95
N SER A 136 70.74 24.76 -0.99
CA SER A 136 69.91 25.97 -1.10
C SER A 136 70.39 26.86 -2.24
N ILE A 137 69.66 27.96 -2.57
CA ILE A 137 70.13 29.35 -2.82
C ILE A 137 68.94 30.22 -3.31
N GLN A 138 68.41 31.16 -2.48
CA GLN A 138 68.60 32.65 -2.48
C GLN A 138 67.94 33.42 -3.66
N SER A 139 67.04 34.40 -3.40
CA SER A 139 67.20 35.90 -3.48
C SER A 139 67.03 36.51 -4.90
N GLU A 140 66.54 37.73 -5.18
CA GLU A 140 66.00 38.87 -4.39
C GLU A 140 65.27 39.90 -5.32
N VAL A 141 64.48 40.84 -4.76
CA VAL A 141 64.16 42.24 -5.21
C VAL A 141 63.80 42.58 -6.68
N SER A 142 62.60 43.15 -6.93
CA SER A 142 62.38 44.46 -7.63
C SER A 142 60.91 44.86 -7.90
N GLU A 143 60.68 46.18 -8.06
CA GLU A 143 59.45 46.95 -8.39
C GLU A 143 59.86 48.12 -9.36
N PRO A 144 58.99 49.07 -9.81
CA PRO A 144 57.62 49.06 -10.36
C PRO A 144 57.62 49.83 -11.75
N PRO A 145 56.88 50.94 -12.05
CA PRO A 145 55.44 51.34 -12.05
C PRO A 145 54.97 51.76 -13.51
N PRO A 146 54.12 52.79 -13.86
CA PRO A 146 53.07 53.58 -13.15
C PRO A 146 51.75 53.94 -13.96
N THR A 147 50.83 54.66 -13.29
CA THR A 147 49.88 55.73 -13.80
C THR A 147 48.62 55.42 -14.66
N ALA A 148 47.41 55.74 -14.13
CA ALA A 148 46.42 56.70 -14.69
C ALA A 148 45.08 56.78 -13.87
N GLU A 149 44.37 57.93 -13.90
CA GLU A 149 43.06 58.23 -13.26
C GLU A 149 42.11 58.99 -14.25
N PRO A 150 40.87 59.44 -13.86
CA PRO A 150 39.78 58.76 -13.13
C PRO A 150 38.55 58.49 -14.07
N PRO A 151 37.44 59.28 -14.24
CA PRO A 151 36.83 60.44 -13.54
C PRO A 151 35.29 60.34 -13.22
N THR A 152 34.72 61.43 -12.68
CA THR A 152 33.30 61.91 -12.67
C THR A 152 32.20 61.25 -11.81
N THR A 153 31.71 62.09 -10.88
CA THR A 153 30.42 62.15 -10.13
C THR A 153 29.22 62.60 -11.03
N PRO A 154 27.92 62.71 -10.59
CA PRO A 154 27.45 63.10 -9.24
C PRO A 154 26.21 62.42 -8.59
N GLU A 155 26.07 62.78 -7.31
CA GLU A 155 24.91 62.80 -6.38
C GLU A 155 23.65 63.53 -6.92
N PRO A 156 22.44 63.56 -6.26
CA PRO A 156 22.28 64.00 -4.84
C PRO A 156 21.04 63.59 -3.98
N THR A 157 21.20 63.72 -2.63
CA THR A 157 20.19 64.20 -1.62
C THR A 157 18.94 63.33 -1.25
N LEU A 158 18.21 63.48 -0.10
CA LEU A 158 18.23 64.45 1.05
C LEU A 158 17.57 63.85 2.35
N SER A 159 17.89 64.43 3.54
CA SER A 159 17.22 64.34 4.88
C SER A 159 17.20 62.98 5.63
N ALA A 160 17.43 62.83 6.95
CA ALA A 160 17.15 63.61 8.20
C ALA A 160 15.68 63.50 8.70
N GLU A 161 15.32 63.31 9.98
CA GLU A 161 16.03 63.32 11.30
C GLU A 161 15.23 62.45 12.36
N PRO A 162 15.22 62.70 13.69
CA PRO A 162 16.11 62.30 14.79
C PRO A 162 15.61 61.13 15.70
N ALA A 163 16.34 60.82 16.80
CA ALA A 163 15.97 59.86 17.86
C ALA A 163 15.39 60.53 19.14
N PRO A 164 14.82 59.75 20.10
CA PRO A 164 15.47 59.64 21.43
C PRO A 164 15.32 58.29 22.19
N THR A 165 16.02 58.18 23.32
CA THR A 165 16.05 57.10 24.35
C THR A 165 15.51 57.64 25.71
N PRO A 166 15.58 56.92 26.87
CA PRO A 166 15.57 55.48 27.21
C PRO A 166 14.55 55.10 28.34
N GLU A 167 14.49 53.83 28.77
CA GLU A 167 14.11 53.42 30.16
C GLU A 167 14.69 52.01 30.52
N PRO A 168 14.72 51.58 31.81
CA PRO A 168 15.77 50.67 32.32
C PRO A 168 15.38 49.19 32.54
N ALA A 169 16.39 48.37 32.91
CA ALA A 169 16.34 46.92 32.98
C ALA A 169 16.29 46.33 34.41
N PRO A 170 15.93 45.03 34.57
CA PRO A 170 16.38 44.18 35.68
C PRO A 170 17.75 43.52 35.39
N THR A 171 18.42 43.05 36.45
CA THR A 171 19.85 42.66 36.48
C THR A 171 20.09 41.12 36.38
N PRO A 172 21.34 40.63 36.24
CA PRO A 172 21.62 39.46 35.39
C PRO A 172 21.87 38.12 36.11
N GLN A 173 21.88 37.04 35.33
CA GLN A 173 22.58 35.80 35.66
C GLN A 173 23.70 35.52 34.63
N ARG A 174 24.75 34.81 35.07
CA ARG A 174 26.03 34.72 34.36
C ARG A 174 25.98 33.82 33.12
N THR A 175 26.33 34.36 31.96
CA THR A 175 26.89 33.56 30.86
C THR A 175 28.38 33.26 31.12
N PRO A 176 28.89 32.08 30.74
CA PRO A 176 30.33 31.87 30.59
C PRO A 176 30.86 32.68 29.39
N GLN A 177 32.13 33.07 29.42
CA GLN A 177 32.75 33.81 28.32
C GLN A 177 32.94 32.91 27.08
N PRO A 178 32.62 33.37 25.87
CA PRO A 178 32.92 32.63 24.65
C PRO A 178 34.43 32.68 24.37
N THR A 179 35.05 31.53 24.17
CA THR A 179 36.40 31.42 23.59
C THR A 179 36.39 31.95 22.16
N ALA A 180 37.25 32.93 21.87
CA ALA A 180 37.41 33.44 20.51
C ALA A 180 38.12 32.41 19.62
N GLY A 181 37.71 32.31 18.34
CA GLY A 181 38.43 31.50 17.34
C GLY A 181 37.61 30.49 16.53
N LEU A 182 36.43 30.85 16.05
CA LEU A 182 35.76 30.15 14.93
C LEU A 182 35.38 31.17 13.86
N SER A 183 35.59 30.82 12.59
CA SER A 183 35.21 31.67 11.45
C SER A 183 33.69 31.80 11.32
N LEU A 184 33.22 32.79 10.55
CA LEU A 184 31.79 33.00 10.30
C LEU A 184 31.10 31.77 9.68
N LEU A 185 31.83 30.98 8.86
CA LEU A 185 31.32 29.73 8.30
C LEU A 185 31.18 28.63 9.36
N GLU A 186 32.18 28.48 10.24
CA GLU A 186 32.15 27.45 11.29
C GLU A 186 31.07 27.75 12.35
N GLN A 187 30.89 29.03 12.70
CA GLN A 187 29.76 29.46 13.54
C GLN A 187 28.41 29.15 12.87
N ALA A 188 28.28 29.42 11.55
CA ALA A 188 27.08 29.09 10.79
C ALA A 188 26.86 27.57 10.63
N ALA A 189 27.91 26.76 10.61
CA ALA A 189 27.83 25.30 10.61
C ALA A 189 27.39 24.75 11.97
N ALA A 190 28.00 25.22 13.06
CA ALA A 190 27.61 24.87 14.43
C ALA A 190 26.14 25.25 14.72
N GLN A 191 25.68 26.43 14.29
CA GLN A 191 24.27 26.84 14.40
C GLN A 191 23.30 26.05 13.49
N ARG A 192 23.79 25.28 12.50
CA ARG A 192 22.98 24.28 11.79
C ARG A 192 22.94 22.98 12.58
N GLN A 193 24.08 22.49 13.07
CA GLN A 193 24.16 21.28 13.88
C GLN A 193 23.36 21.38 15.18
N GLN A 194 23.40 22.51 15.89
CA GLN A 194 22.58 22.72 17.09
C GLN A 194 21.09 22.69 16.75
N ARG A 195 20.63 23.40 15.71
CA ARG A 195 19.21 23.36 15.30
C ARG A 195 18.78 21.99 14.77
N GLN A 196 19.68 21.23 14.17
CA GLN A 196 19.45 19.84 13.78
C GLN A 196 19.25 18.98 15.04
N GLN A 197 20.17 19.05 16.01
CA GLN A 197 20.08 18.34 17.28
C GLN A 197 18.85 18.73 18.11
N GLU A 198 18.47 20.01 18.15
CA GLU A 198 17.24 20.49 18.78
C GLU A 198 15.98 19.94 18.07
N GLN A 199 15.99 19.83 16.74
CA GLN A 199 14.87 19.27 15.97
C GLN A 199 14.77 17.75 16.13
N ASP A 200 15.90 17.04 16.15
CA ASP A 200 15.93 15.60 16.35
C ASP A 200 15.58 15.23 17.80
N ALA A 201 16.07 15.98 18.80
CA ALA A 201 15.67 15.85 20.20
C ALA A 201 14.16 16.12 20.38
N ARG A 202 13.62 17.14 19.72
CA ARG A 202 12.18 17.45 19.77
C ARG A 202 11.33 16.44 18.98
N ALA A 203 11.89 15.76 17.98
CA ALA A 203 11.25 14.63 17.31
C ALA A 203 11.22 13.36 18.19
N ILE A 204 12.16 13.22 19.13
CA ILE A 204 12.12 12.21 20.21
C ILE A 204 11.12 12.63 21.29
N GLU A 205 11.08 13.91 21.69
CA GLU A 205 10.16 14.44 22.71
C GLU A 205 8.67 14.42 22.28
N PHE A 206 8.40 14.43 20.97
CA PHE A 206 7.07 14.21 20.40
C PHE A 206 6.81 12.77 19.93
N ALA A 207 7.75 11.84 20.10
CA ALA A 207 7.43 10.43 20.01
C ALA A 207 6.69 10.03 21.29
N PRO A 208 5.49 9.41 21.23
CA PRO A 208 4.93 8.76 22.40
C PRO A 208 5.90 7.65 22.85
N ASP A 209 6.01 7.45 24.16
CA ASP A 209 6.76 6.34 24.76
C ASP A 209 6.40 5.03 24.03
N PRO A 210 7.38 4.16 23.71
CA PRO A 210 7.12 2.81 23.21
C PRO A 210 6.62 1.91 24.35
N SER A 211 5.51 2.34 24.98
CA SER A 211 4.54 1.42 25.56
C SER A 211 4.27 0.34 24.51
N PRO A 212 4.34 -0.96 24.86
CA PRO A 212 4.06 -2.00 23.89
C PRO A 212 2.60 -1.85 23.45
N THR A 213 2.40 -1.37 22.23
CA THR A 213 1.11 -1.48 21.54
C THR A 213 0.70 -2.94 21.66
N PRO A 214 -0.49 -3.26 22.21
CA PRO A 214 -0.94 -4.65 22.26
C PRO A 214 -0.88 -5.19 20.82
N ALA A 215 -0.20 -6.32 20.64
CA ALA A 215 0.05 -6.86 19.32
C ALA A 215 -1.31 -7.02 18.60
N PRO A 216 -1.52 -6.40 17.42
CA PRO A 216 -2.78 -6.53 16.69
C PRO A 216 -3.07 -8.02 16.48
N GLU A 217 -4.22 -8.46 17.00
CA GLU A 217 -4.47 -9.83 17.48
C GLU A 217 -4.00 -10.92 16.51
N GLU A 218 -3.65 -12.10 17.06
CA GLU A 218 -3.27 -13.25 16.24
C GLU A 218 -4.29 -13.43 15.12
N SER A 219 -3.78 -13.57 13.89
CA SER A 219 -4.61 -13.45 12.69
C SER A 219 -5.50 -14.68 12.54
N ALA A 220 -6.65 -14.65 13.22
CA ALA A 220 -7.71 -15.61 13.07
C ALA A 220 -8.02 -15.78 11.58
N GLU A 221 -8.11 -17.04 11.15
CA GLU A 221 -8.69 -17.34 9.85
C GLU A 221 -10.14 -16.83 9.83
N PRO A 222 -10.65 -16.31 8.70
CA PRO A 222 -12.03 -15.84 8.65
C PRO A 222 -12.97 -16.99 9.02
N ALA A 223 -13.74 -16.80 10.08
CA ALA A 223 -14.79 -17.72 10.49
C ALA A 223 -16.09 -17.35 9.79
N LEU A 224 -16.92 -18.33 9.44
CA LEU A 224 -18.25 -18.03 8.93
C LEU A 224 -19.08 -17.44 10.07
N GLY A 225 -19.54 -16.21 9.88
CA GLY A 225 -20.49 -15.54 10.77
C GLY A 225 -21.91 -16.05 10.56
N ASP A 226 -22.89 -15.27 11.01
CA ASP A 226 -24.29 -15.50 10.66
C ASP A 226 -24.57 -15.16 9.19
N PHE A 227 -25.73 -15.59 8.67
CA PHE A 227 -26.21 -15.16 7.36
C PHE A 227 -26.87 -13.78 7.52
N ASP A 228 -26.06 -12.73 7.42
CA ASP A 228 -26.46 -11.33 7.61
C ASP A 228 -26.52 -10.53 6.30
N GLU A 229 -26.85 -9.23 6.40
CA GLU A 229 -26.93 -8.30 5.26
C GLU A 229 -25.58 -8.12 4.55
N ASP A 230 -24.45 -8.22 5.27
CA ASP A 230 -23.11 -8.08 4.68
C ASP A 230 -22.67 -9.36 3.95
N PHE A 231 -23.01 -10.55 4.48
CA PHE A 231 -22.84 -11.82 3.77
C PHE A 231 -23.67 -11.81 2.48
N THR A 232 -24.96 -11.43 2.58
CA THR A 232 -25.90 -11.45 1.46
C THR A 232 -25.45 -10.51 0.35
N TRP A 233 -25.14 -9.25 0.68
CA TRP A 233 -24.59 -8.29 -0.29
C TRP A 233 -23.26 -8.75 -0.91
N SER A 234 -22.35 -9.33 -0.10
CA SER A 234 -21.06 -9.83 -0.60
C SER A 234 -21.23 -11.01 -1.57
N ALA A 235 -22.25 -11.85 -1.33
CA ALA A 235 -22.62 -12.95 -2.22
C ALA A 235 -23.23 -12.44 -3.53
N GLU A 236 -24.13 -11.45 -3.47
CA GLU A 236 -24.75 -10.80 -4.63
C GLU A 236 -23.70 -10.16 -5.55
N VAL A 237 -22.74 -9.42 -5.00
CA VAL A 237 -21.64 -8.80 -5.78
C VAL A 237 -20.79 -9.84 -6.50
N LEU A 238 -20.50 -10.99 -5.86
CA LEU A 238 -19.74 -12.06 -6.50
C LEU A 238 -20.58 -12.81 -7.56
N ALA A 239 -21.87 -13.03 -7.31
CA ALA A 239 -22.79 -13.60 -8.29
C ALA A 239 -22.91 -12.71 -9.54
N ALA A 240 -23.00 -11.39 -9.36
CA ALA A 240 -23.06 -10.40 -10.45
C ALA A 240 -21.73 -10.28 -11.24
N GLN A 241 -20.58 -10.61 -10.63
CA GLN A 241 -19.32 -10.85 -11.35
C GLN A 241 -19.30 -12.17 -12.16
N GLY A 242 -20.37 -12.96 -12.14
CA GLY A 242 -20.43 -14.28 -12.79
C GLY A 242 -19.66 -15.38 -12.03
N ARG A 243 -19.34 -15.18 -10.75
CA ARG A 243 -18.67 -16.21 -9.94
C ARG A 243 -19.64 -17.36 -9.66
N ARG A 244 -19.17 -18.59 -9.81
CA ARG A 244 -19.93 -19.77 -9.38
C ARG A 244 -19.80 -20.00 -7.87
N VAL A 245 -20.83 -20.60 -7.28
CA VAL A 245 -20.88 -20.95 -5.85
C VAL A 245 -19.69 -21.81 -5.42
N ASP A 246 -19.17 -22.69 -6.28
CA ASP A 246 -18.01 -23.53 -6.00
C ASP A 246 -16.66 -22.78 -5.98
N GLN A 247 -16.61 -21.59 -6.58
CA GLN A 247 -15.40 -20.78 -6.78
C GLN A 247 -15.19 -19.68 -5.73
N VAL A 248 -16.16 -19.44 -4.85
CA VAL A 248 -16.11 -18.32 -3.88
C VAL A 248 -15.60 -18.77 -2.52
N SER A 249 -14.57 -18.09 -2.01
CA SER A 249 -13.98 -18.34 -0.70
C SER A 249 -14.57 -17.46 0.40
N LEU A 250 -14.53 -17.96 1.64
CA LEU A 250 -14.95 -17.22 2.83
C LEU A 250 -14.14 -15.92 3.04
N GLU A 251 -12.87 -15.89 2.63
CA GLU A 251 -12.02 -14.70 2.73
C GLU A 251 -12.33 -13.65 1.65
N GLU A 252 -13.09 -13.97 0.61
CA GLU A 252 -13.64 -12.99 -0.34
C GLU A 252 -14.93 -12.37 0.20
N ILE A 253 -15.81 -13.18 0.78
CA ILE A 253 -17.03 -12.70 1.46
C ILE A 253 -16.68 -11.79 2.64
N ASP A 254 -15.80 -12.23 3.55
CA ASP A 254 -15.38 -11.41 4.71
C ASP A 254 -14.64 -10.15 4.28
N TRP A 255 -13.83 -10.21 3.21
CA TRP A 255 -13.22 -9.01 2.63
C TRP A 255 -14.26 -8.02 2.08
N LEU A 256 -15.25 -8.49 1.33
CA LEU A 256 -16.29 -7.63 0.77
C LEU A 256 -17.14 -6.99 1.88
N GLY A 257 -17.51 -7.75 2.91
CA GLY A 257 -18.13 -7.20 4.12
C GLY A 257 -17.26 -6.13 4.79
N ARG A 258 -15.95 -6.35 4.94
CA ARG A 258 -15.01 -5.32 5.44
C ARG A 258 -14.94 -4.09 4.54
N LEU A 259 -15.01 -4.25 3.21
CA LEU A 259 -15.02 -3.13 2.26
C LEU A 259 -16.32 -2.32 2.34
N ARG A 260 -17.49 -2.98 2.39
CA ARG A 260 -18.81 -2.33 2.60
C ARG A 260 -18.85 -1.59 3.94
N ARG A 261 -18.43 -2.22 5.04
CA ARG A 261 -18.37 -1.57 6.36
C ARG A 261 -17.35 -0.42 6.38
N GLY A 262 -16.19 -0.60 5.74
CA GLY A 262 -15.15 0.42 5.72
C GLY A 262 -15.57 1.69 4.98
N LEU A 263 -16.20 1.54 3.80
CA LEU A 263 -16.73 2.66 3.02
C LEU A 263 -18.02 3.26 3.61
N GLU A 264 -18.58 2.72 4.70
CA GLU A 264 -19.86 3.17 5.27
C GLU A 264 -19.88 4.67 5.58
N LYS A 265 -18.79 5.26 6.09
CA LYS A 265 -18.75 6.69 6.42
C LYS A 265 -18.80 7.59 5.18
N THR A 266 -18.33 7.10 4.04
CA THR A 266 -18.51 7.78 2.74
C THR A 266 -19.94 7.54 2.24
N ARG A 267 -20.40 6.28 2.30
CA ARG A 267 -21.72 5.83 1.83
C ARG A 267 -22.89 6.50 2.54
N GLN A 268 -22.89 6.61 3.87
CA GLN A 268 -23.96 7.28 4.64
C GLN A 268 -24.10 8.77 4.28
N GLY A 269 -23.00 9.43 3.90
CA GLY A 269 -23.05 10.83 3.45
C GLY A 269 -23.42 10.99 1.97
N PHE A 270 -23.25 9.94 1.16
CA PHE A 270 -23.45 9.96 -0.29
C PHE A 270 -24.78 9.31 -0.71
N VAL A 271 -24.95 8.02 -0.43
CA VAL A 271 -26.10 7.21 -0.88
C VAL A 271 -27.39 7.61 -0.19
N THR A 272 -27.37 8.02 1.08
CA THR A 272 -28.59 8.49 1.76
C THR A 272 -29.17 9.70 1.05
N SER A 273 -28.37 10.75 0.82
CA SER A 273 -28.82 11.93 0.08
C SER A 273 -29.04 11.66 -1.41
N LEU A 274 -28.32 10.73 -2.04
CA LEU A 274 -28.61 10.30 -3.41
C LEU A 274 -30.00 9.67 -3.53
N LEU A 275 -30.37 8.76 -2.62
CA LEU A 275 -31.69 8.12 -2.62
C LEU A 275 -32.81 9.08 -2.19
N GLU A 276 -32.54 9.97 -1.23
CA GLU A 276 -33.47 11.04 -0.83
C GLU A 276 -33.76 12.03 -1.99
N ASN A 277 -32.78 12.28 -2.86
CA ASN A 277 -32.90 13.24 -3.96
C ASN A 277 -33.35 12.62 -5.29
N LEU A 278 -33.07 11.34 -5.55
CA LEU A 278 -33.62 10.63 -6.72
C LEU A 278 -35.09 10.22 -6.50
N GLY A 279 -35.45 9.73 -5.31
CA GLY A 279 -36.82 9.33 -4.98
C GLY A 279 -37.44 8.38 -6.02
N ASP A 280 -38.69 8.68 -6.41
CA ASP A 280 -39.39 8.04 -7.54
C ASP A 280 -39.29 8.87 -8.84
N ASP A 281 -38.61 10.02 -8.84
CA ASP A 281 -38.61 11.00 -9.94
C ASP A 281 -37.43 10.79 -10.91
N PRO A 282 -37.62 10.89 -12.24
CA PRO A 282 -36.53 10.80 -13.21
C PRO A 282 -35.43 11.83 -12.98
N LEU A 283 -34.19 11.54 -13.40
CA LEU A 283 -33.05 12.43 -13.14
C LEU A 283 -33.28 13.83 -13.72
N THR A 284 -33.08 14.86 -12.88
CA THR A 284 -33.23 16.29 -13.24
C THR A 284 -31.88 17.03 -13.12
N PRO A 285 -31.75 18.25 -13.67
CA PRO A 285 -30.56 19.08 -13.46
C PRO A 285 -30.26 19.35 -11.98
N GLU A 286 -31.28 19.54 -11.15
CA GLU A 286 -31.14 19.78 -9.71
C GLU A 286 -30.51 18.56 -9.00
N VAL A 287 -30.90 17.35 -9.39
CA VAL A 287 -30.31 16.09 -8.89
C VAL A 287 -28.82 15.99 -9.23
N LEU A 288 -28.39 16.53 -10.37
CA LEU A 288 -26.98 16.56 -10.77
C LEU A 288 -26.15 17.56 -9.96
N ASP A 289 -26.70 18.73 -9.64
CA ASP A 289 -26.00 19.76 -8.84
C ASP A 289 -25.84 19.30 -7.37
N ASP A 290 -26.81 18.54 -6.84
CA ASP A 290 -26.65 17.83 -5.56
C ASP A 290 -25.62 16.70 -5.65
N LEU A 291 -25.63 15.89 -6.72
CA LEU A 291 -24.62 14.86 -6.97
C LEU A 291 -23.20 15.44 -7.08
N GLU A 292 -23.04 16.62 -7.70
CA GLU A 292 -21.79 17.40 -7.73
C GLU A 292 -21.30 17.69 -6.30
N THR A 293 -22.21 18.23 -5.48
CA THR A 293 -21.95 18.54 -4.07
C THR A 293 -21.54 17.30 -3.26
N LEU A 294 -22.18 16.16 -3.51
CA LEU A 294 -21.88 14.89 -2.84
C LEU A 294 -20.52 14.29 -3.27
N LEU A 295 -20.21 14.29 -4.58
CA LEU A 295 -18.93 13.81 -5.11
C LEU A 295 -17.76 14.66 -4.59
N LEU A 296 -17.87 15.99 -4.66
CA LEU A 296 -16.85 16.91 -4.13
C LEU A 296 -16.65 16.73 -2.62
N ARG A 297 -17.73 16.55 -1.85
CA ARG A 297 -17.69 16.30 -0.41
C ARG A 297 -17.01 14.97 -0.04
N ALA A 298 -17.06 13.97 -0.92
CA ALA A 298 -16.38 12.69 -0.78
C ALA A 298 -14.88 12.71 -1.17
N ASP A 299 -14.30 13.87 -1.48
CA ASP A 299 -12.96 14.05 -2.07
C ASP A 299 -12.79 13.45 -3.49
N ALA A 300 -13.87 13.26 -4.26
CA ALA A 300 -13.79 12.76 -5.65
C ALA A 300 -12.92 13.64 -6.57
N GLY A 301 -12.85 14.94 -6.30
CA GLY A 301 -12.09 15.90 -7.09
C GLY A 301 -12.90 16.48 -8.24
N VAL A 302 -12.59 17.74 -8.59
CA VAL A 302 -13.35 18.51 -9.58
C VAL A 302 -13.34 17.81 -10.93
N GLN A 303 -12.15 17.46 -11.45
CA GLN A 303 -12.01 16.84 -12.76
C GLN A 303 -12.76 15.50 -12.89
N ALA A 304 -12.80 14.67 -11.84
CA ALA A 304 -13.57 13.43 -11.87
C ALA A 304 -15.08 13.69 -11.80
N THR A 305 -15.47 14.69 -11.00
CA THR A 305 -16.87 15.07 -10.81
C THR A 305 -17.44 15.64 -12.12
N ASP A 306 -16.73 16.57 -12.76
CA ASP A 306 -17.08 17.13 -14.08
C ASP A 306 -17.27 16.01 -15.12
N GLN A 307 -16.32 15.07 -15.21
CA GLN A 307 -16.38 13.95 -16.18
C GLN A 307 -17.60 13.05 -15.98
N VAL A 308 -17.95 12.71 -14.74
CA VAL A 308 -19.11 11.87 -14.42
C VAL A 308 -20.42 12.62 -14.67
N LEU A 309 -20.49 13.90 -14.28
CA LEU A 309 -21.68 14.72 -14.44
C LEU A 309 -21.96 15.07 -15.90
N ASP A 310 -20.95 15.39 -16.71
CA ASP A 310 -21.15 15.73 -18.11
C ASP A 310 -21.62 14.50 -18.94
N ALA A 311 -21.17 13.29 -18.58
CA ALA A 311 -21.70 12.04 -19.13
C ALA A 311 -23.19 11.82 -18.75
N LEU A 312 -23.57 12.09 -17.49
CA LEU A 312 -24.97 12.04 -17.04
C LEU A 312 -25.84 13.12 -17.73
N ARG A 313 -25.34 14.36 -17.80
CA ARG A 313 -25.97 15.49 -18.52
C ARG A 313 -26.20 15.13 -19.98
N GLN A 314 -25.24 14.47 -20.65
CA GLN A 314 -25.46 13.99 -22.02
C GLN A 314 -26.58 12.93 -22.07
N ARG A 315 -26.50 11.88 -21.25
CA ARG A 315 -27.51 10.80 -21.19
C ARG A 315 -28.94 11.34 -21.04
N MET A 316 -29.13 12.30 -20.13
CA MET A 316 -30.42 12.96 -19.84
C MET A 316 -30.92 13.90 -20.94
N ASN A 317 -30.04 14.41 -21.80
CA ASN A 317 -30.44 15.19 -22.99
C ASN A 317 -30.88 14.29 -24.16
N GLU A 318 -30.54 13.00 -24.12
CA GLU A 318 -30.88 12.01 -25.15
C GLU A 318 -32.23 11.33 -24.85
N GLU A 319 -32.48 10.92 -23.60
CA GLU A 319 -33.80 10.42 -23.16
C GLU A 319 -34.02 10.59 -21.64
N VAL A 320 -35.27 10.36 -21.19
CA VAL A 320 -35.65 10.37 -19.76
C VAL A 320 -35.09 9.12 -19.09
N VAL A 321 -34.36 9.30 -17.99
CA VAL A 321 -33.68 8.21 -17.26
C VAL A 321 -34.36 7.99 -15.91
N ASP A 322 -34.91 6.80 -15.69
CA ASP A 322 -35.51 6.41 -14.41
C ASP A 322 -34.44 6.25 -13.30
N PRO A 323 -34.76 6.45 -12.01
CA PRO A 323 -33.81 6.40 -10.89
C PRO A 323 -32.86 5.19 -10.88
N ALA A 324 -33.40 3.99 -11.10
CA ALA A 324 -32.64 2.75 -11.11
C ALA A 324 -31.63 2.67 -12.27
N GLU A 325 -32.00 3.20 -13.45
CA GLU A 325 -31.06 3.29 -14.57
C GLU A 325 -30.01 4.40 -14.32
N GLY A 326 -30.39 5.52 -13.72
CA GLY A 326 -29.44 6.57 -13.37
C GLY A 326 -28.35 6.09 -12.41
N ILE A 327 -28.72 5.29 -11.39
CA ILE A 327 -27.77 4.65 -10.48
C ILE A 327 -26.89 3.63 -11.22
N ARG A 328 -27.47 2.82 -12.12
CA ARG A 328 -26.72 1.88 -12.98
C ARG A 328 -25.69 2.61 -13.85
N PHE A 329 -26.09 3.71 -14.49
CA PHE A 329 -25.22 4.49 -15.36
C PHE A 329 -24.15 5.27 -14.58
N LEU A 330 -24.47 5.82 -13.40
CA LEU A 330 -23.48 6.39 -12.47
C LEU A 330 -22.42 5.35 -12.07
N LYS A 331 -22.85 4.11 -11.74
CA LYS A 331 -21.95 2.98 -11.48
C LYS A 331 -21.10 2.61 -12.70
N GLU A 332 -21.58 2.83 -13.92
CA GLU A 332 -20.82 2.61 -15.16
C GLU A 332 -19.78 3.71 -15.39
N GLN A 333 -20.14 4.99 -15.23
CA GLN A 333 -19.20 6.11 -15.37
C GLN A 333 -18.09 6.08 -14.31
N LEU A 334 -18.41 5.80 -13.05
CA LEU A 334 -17.42 5.69 -11.98
C LEU A 334 -16.45 4.53 -12.23
N ARG A 335 -16.91 3.38 -12.73
CA ARG A 335 -16.03 2.26 -13.12
C ARG A 335 -15.13 2.64 -14.29
N GLY A 336 -15.68 3.19 -15.37
CA GLY A 336 -14.91 3.63 -16.54
C GLY A 336 -13.80 4.63 -16.18
N LEU A 337 -14.08 5.56 -15.27
CA LEU A 337 -13.08 6.50 -14.75
C LEU A 337 -11.98 5.80 -13.94
N LEU A 338 -12.32 4.80 -13.13
CA LEU A 338 -11.34 4.02 -12.34
C LEU A 338 -10.49 3.10 -13.23
N ASP A 339 -11.09 2.52 -14.26
CA ASP A 339 -10.48 1.50 -15.12
C ASP A 339 -9.64 2.09 -16.27
N ALA A 340 -9.92 3.31 -16.76
CA ALA A 340 -9.17 3.89 -17.87
C ALA A 340 -7.63 3.98 -17.64
N PRO A 341 -7.11 4.34 -16.43
CA PRO A 341 -5.67 4.26 -16.14
C PRO A 341 -5.14 2.81 -16.04
N ILE A 342 -6.00 1.84 -15.70
CA ILE A 342 -5.65 0.43 -15.62
C ILE A 342 -5.46 -0.12 -17.04
N GLU A 343 -6.42 0.13 -17.94
CA GLU A 343 -6.32 -0.19 -19.37
C GLU A 343 -5.13 0.51 -20.02
N ALA A 344 -4.97 1.83 -19.82
CA ALA A 344 -3.87 2.60 -20.37
C ALA A 344 -2.48 2.14 -19.89
N SER A 345 -2.39 1.46 -18.74
CA SER A 345 -1.14 0.86 -18.25
C SER A 345 -0.74 -0.42 -18.98
N GLY A 346 -1.63 -1.04 -19.77
CA GLY A 346 -1.42 -2.34 -20.41
C GLY A 346 -1.32 -3.53 -19.44
N VAL A 347 -1.52 -3.29 -18.14
CA VAL A 347 -1.44 -4.28 -17.06
C VAL A 347 -2.80 -4.26 -16.34
N PRO A 348 -3.75 -5.14 -16.68
CA PRO A 348 -5.10 -5.13 -16.11
C PRO A 348 -5.09 -5.47 -14.61
N LEU A 349 -4.10 -6.26 -14.18
CA LEU A 349 -3.91 -6.70 -12.81
C LEU A 349 -2.41 -6.77 -12.51
N LEU A 350 -1.99 -6.29 -11.35
CA LEU A 350 -0.60 -6.38 -10.91
C LEU A 350 -0.37 -7.62 -10.02
N ALA A 351 0.34 -8.60 -10.57
CA ALA A 351 0.89 -9.76 -9.89
C ALA A 351 2.39 -9.91 -10.22
N PRO A 352 3.20 -10.59 -9.40
CA PRO A 352 4.59 -10.90 -9.76
C PRO A 352 4.66 -11.86 -10.96
N GLU A 353 5.52 -11.54 -11.93
CA GLU A 353 5.86 -12.44 -13.04
C GLU A 353 6.82 -13.54 -12.55
N ARG A 354 6.48 -14.83 -12.74
CA ARG A 354 7.37 -15.94 -12.40
C ARG A 354 8.59 -16.01 -13.34
N ASP A 355 9.64 -16.70 -12.90
CA ASP A 355 10.94 -16.81 -13.58
C ASP A 355 11.66 -15.47 -13.86
N ARG A 356 11.18 -14.39 -13.24
CA ARG A 356 11.66 -13.01 -13.39
C ARG A 356 11.71 -12.33 -12.03
N LEU A 357 12.74 -11.52 -11.78
CA LEU A 357 12.78 -10.68 -10.59
C LEU A 357 11.78 -9.51 -10.74
N ASN A 358 10.84 -9.41 -9.82
CA ASN A 358 9.93 -8.28 -9.66
C ASN A 358 10.47 -7.38 -8.55
N ILE A 359 10.47 -6.06 -8.74
CA ILE A 359 11.00 -5.09 -7.76
C ILE A 359 9.94 -4.01 -7.53
N TRP A 360 9.29 -4.02 -6.37
CA TRP A 360 8.19 -3.10 -6.06
C TRP A 360 8.61 -2.10 -4.97
N LEU A 361 8.71 -0.82 -5.33
CA LEU A 361 9.08 0.26 -4.42
C LEU A 361 7.83 0.86 -3.76
N MET A 362 7.82 0.99 -2.44
CA MET A 362 6.76 1.64 -1.68
C MET A 362 7.12 3.12 -1.47
N VAL A 363 6.44 4.03 -2.16
CA VAL A 363 6.74 5.47 -2.16
C VAL A 363 5.57 6.26 -1.59
N GLY A 364 5.83 7.39 -0.91
CA GLY A 364 4.77 8.22 -0.31
C GLY A 364 5.20 8.86 1.01
N VAL A 365 4.36 9.76 1.54
CA VAL A 365 4.70 10.56 2.74
C VAL A 365 4.74 9.72 4.02
N ASN A 366 5.16 10.31 5.14
CA ASN A 366 5.13 9.63 6.43
C ASN A 366 3.68 9.43 6.93
N GLY A 367 3.44 8.33 7.67
CA GLY A 367 2.13 8.04 8.28
C GLY A 367 1.10 7.34 7.38
N VAL A 368 1.30 7.30 6.06
CA VAL A 368 0.37 6.66 5.09
C VAL A 368 0.43 5.12 5.07
N GLY A 369 1.12 4.48 6.02
CA GLY A 369 1.15 3.02 6.13
C GLY A 369 2.04 2.29 5.12
N LYS A 370 3.11 2.90 4.59
CA LYS A 370 4.06 2.24 3.65
C LYS A 370 4.57 0.89 4.15
N THR A 371 5.22 0.90 5.31
CA THR A 371 5.77 -0.28 5.99
C THR A 371 4.70 -1.33 6.28
N THR A 372 3.50 -0.91 6.68
CA THR A 372 2.34 -1.78 6.90
C THR A 372 1.88 -2.44 5.59
N THR A 373 1.76 -1.67 4.52
CA THR A 373 1.38 -2.17 3.18
C THR A 373 2.42 -3.14 2.66
N LEU A 374 3.71 -2.84 2.86
CA LEU A 374 4.81 -3.72 2.51
C LEU A 374 4.72 -5.08 3.22
N GLY A 375 4.45 -5.09 4.54
CA GLY A 375 4.24 -6.33 5.30
C GLY A 375 3.01 -7.11 4.82
N LYS A 376 1.90 -6.43 4.52
CA LYS A 376 0.71 -7.07 3.94
C LYS A 376 0.99 -7.65 2.54
N LEU A 377 1.76 -6.95 1.69
CA LEU A 377 2.19 -7.45 0.38
C LEU A 377 3.16 -8.63 0.48
N ALA A 378 4.06 -8.64 1.47
CA ALA A 378 4.96 -9.76 1.74
C ALA A 378 4.18 -11.04 2.08
N ASN A 379 3.24 -10.94 3.02
CA ASN A 379 2.29 -12.00 3.33
C ASN A 379 1.44 -12.40 2.10
N LEU A 380 0.92 -11.44 1.32
CA LEU A 380 0.13 -11.72 0.12
C LEU A 380 0.93 -12.52 -0.92
N ALA A 381 2.23 -12.25 -1.07
CA ALA A 381 3.13 -12.97 -1.96
C ALA A 381 3.38 -14.41 -1.50
N VAL A 382 3.76 -14.62 -0.22
CA VAL A 382 3.99 -15.95 0.35
C VAL A 382 2.72 -16.81 0.29
N ARG A 383 1.57 -16.25 0.68
CA ARG A 383 0.25 -16.91 0.60
C ARG A 383 -0.17 -17.28 -0.83
N SER A 384 0.37 -16.58 -1.83
CA SER A 384 0.12 -16.85 -3.26
C SER A 384 1.14 -17.80 -3.88
N GLY A 385 2.12 -18.30 -3.12
CA GLY A 385 3.17 -19.19 -3.61
C GLY A 385 4.26 -18.46 -4.42
N TYR A 386 4.58 -17.22 -4.08
CA TYR A 386 5.77 -16.52 -4.55
C TYR A 386 6.79 -16.40 -3.42
N SER A 387 8.07 -16.54 -3.77
CA SER A 387 9.17 -16.22 -2.87
C SER A 387 9.38 -14.70 -2.79
N ALA A 388 9.59 -14.19 -1.57
CA ALA A 388 9.73 -12.77 -1.30
C ALA A 388 11.03 -12.43 -0.56
N LEU A 389 11.49 -11.19 -0.73
CA LEU A 389 12.59 -10.57 0.01
C LEU A 389 12.23 -9.10 0.25
N ILE A 390 12.63 -8.54 1.38
CA ILE A 390 12.39 -7.14 1.72
C ILE A 390 13.71 -6.37 1.81
N ALA A 391 13.76 -5.14 1.29
CA ALA A 391 14.81 -4.16 1.54
C ALA A 391 14.29 -3.03 2.45
N ALA A 392 14.87 -2.91 3.65
CA ALA A 392 14.51 -1.89 4.63
C ALA A 392 15.29 -0.58 4.36
N ALA A 393 14.86 0.21 3.38
CA ALA A 393 15.61 1.38 2.91
C ALA A 393 15.10 2.76 3.46
N ASP A 394 14.16 2.80 4.42
CA ASP A 394 13.93 3.97 5.30
C ASP A 394 15.01 4.07 6.39
N THR A 395 16.28 4.15 5.97
CA THR A 395 17.47 4.05 6.83
C THR A 395 17.66 5.23 7.79
N PHE A 396 16.95 6.34 7.56
CA PHE A 396 16.90 7.49 8.48
C PHE A 396 16.16 7.13 9.78
N ARG A 397 15.25 6.14 9.74
CA ARG A 397 14.42 5.75 10.89
C ARG A 397 14.83 4.36 11.38
N ALA A 398 15.70 4.28 12.39
CA ALA A 398 16.04 3.01 13.06
C ALA A 398 14.79 2.20 13.47
N ALA A 399 13.77 2.87 14.01
CA ALA A 399 12.48 2.25 14.34
C ALA A 399 11.67 1.75 13.12
N ALA A 400 11.91 2.30 11.92
CA ALA A 400 11.30 1.77 10.69
C ALA A 400 11.97 0.46 10.26
N VAL A 401 13.30 0.37 10.35
CA VAL A 401 14.03 -0.88 10.07
C VAL A 401 13.57 -2.00 11.02
N GLN A 402 13.40 -1.69 12.31
CA GLN A 402 12.81 -2.61 13.30
C GLN A 402 11.35 -2.98 12.96
N GLN A 403 10.53 -2.00 12.55
CA GLN A 403 9.15 -2.26 12.13
C GLN A 403 9.08 -3.15 10.87
N VAL A 404 10.00 -2.98 9.91
CA VAL A 404 10.13 -3.84 8.72
C VAL A 404 10.55 -5.26 9.13
N GLN A 405 11.48 -5.41 10.07
CA GLN A 405 11.89 -6.72 10.60
C GLN A 405 10.71 -7.49 11.21
N VAL A 406 9.92 -6.84 12.08
CA VAL A 406 8.70 -7.44 12.66
C VAL A 406 7.67 -7.85 11.59
N TRP A 407 7.52 -7.08 10.50
CA TRP A 407 6.66 -7.47 9.38
C TRP A 407 7.23 -8.62 8.54
N GLY A 408 8.55 -8.70 8.38
CA GLY A 408 9.24 -9.82 7.74
C GLY A 408 9.04 -11.11 8.53
N ASP A 409 9.35 -11.09 9.82
CA ASP A 409 9.18 -12.22 10.74
C ASP A 409 7.72 -12.69 10.79
N ARG A 410 6.74 -11.76 10.85
CA ARG A 410 5.30 -12.09 10.81
C ARG A 410 4.82 -12.69 9.48
N SER A 411 5.59 -12.53 8.40
CA SER A 411 5.24 -13.00 7.05
C SER A 411 6.07 -14.20 6.57
N ASP A 412 7.04 -14.68 7.38
CA ASP A 412 8.12 -15.59 6.98
C ASP A 412 8.91 -15.07 5.75
N VAL A 413 9.18 -13.75 5.72
CA VAL A 413 9.89 -13.09 4.62
C VAL A 413 11.21 -12.46 5.11
N PRO A 414 12.37 -12.87 4.57
CA PRO A 414 13.66 -12.34 5.00
C PRO A 414 13.81 -10.85 4.66
N VAL A 415 14.48 -10.11 5.57
CA VAL A 415 14.76 -8.67 5.45
C VAL A 415 16.26 -8.43 5.22
N VAL A 416 16.58 -7.55 4.28
CA VAL A 416 17.90 -6.96 4.06
C VAL A 416 17.89 -5.54 4.61
N SER A 417 18.77 -5.30 5.58
CA SER A 417 18.92 -4.02 6.28
C SER A 417 20.38 -3.80 6.64
N ASN A 418 20.89 -2.58 6.46
CA ASN A 418 22.21 -2.22 6.98
C ASN A 418 22.08 -1.79 8.46
N PRO A 419 22.86 -2.36 9.40
CA PRO A 419 22.78 -2.02 10.82
C PRO A 419 23.39 -0.66 11.21
N SER A 420 23.99 0.11 10.30
CA SER A 420 24.46 1.48 10.60
C SER A 420 23.36 2.53 10.42
N ASP A 421 23.12 3.36 11.44
CA ASP A 421 22.24 4.54 11.33
C ASP A 421 22.65 5.45 10.16
N ASN A 422 21.67 5.98 9.42
CA ASN A 422 21.88 6.77 8.20
C ASN A 422 22.72 6.06 7.11
N ALA A 423 22.65 4.72 7.04
CA ALA A 423 23.10 3.97 5.88
C ALA A 423 22.52 4.53 4.57
N ASP A 424 23.25 4.43 3.47
CA ASP A 424 22.75 4.83 2.15
C ASP A 424 21.60 3.91 1.69
N PRO A 425 20.34 4.39 1.50
CA PRO A 425 19.22 3.58 1.03
C PRO A 425 19.53 2.83 -0.27
N ALA A 426 20.30 3.49 -1.13
CA ALA A 426 20.77 2.95 -2.41
C ALA A 426 21.75 1.78 -2.27
N ALA A 427 22.49 1.68 -1.15
CA ALA A 427 23.34 0.53 -0.84
C ALA A 427 22.52 -0.66 -0.32
N VAL A 428 21.52 -0.42 0.55
CA VAL A 428 20.60 -1.47 1.02
C VAL A 428 19.88 -2.14 -0.16
N VAL A 429 19.45 -1.35 -1.16
CA VAL A 429 18.82 -1.87 -2.38
C VAL A 429 19.82 -2.58 -3.30
N PHE A 430 21.08 -2.14 -3.38
CA PHE A 430 22.14 -2.85 -4.10
C PHE A 430 22.34 -4.27 -3.53
N ASP A 431 22.49 -4.38 -2.21
CA ASP A 431 22.69 -5.66 -1.52
C ASP A 431 21.45 -6.57 -1.63
N ALA A 432 20.24 -5.99 -1.52
CA ALA A 432 18.99 -6.72 -1.66
C ALA A 432 18.78 -7.31 -3.06
N ILE A 433 19.15 -6.60 -4.14
CA ILE A 433 19.12 -7.13 -5.51
C ILE A 433 20.11 -8.29 -5.68
N GLY A 434 21.30 -8.18 -5.08
CA GLY A 434 22.28 -9.27 -5.04
C GLY A 434 21.74 -10.51 -4.32
N ALA A 435 21.13 -10.32 -3.15
CA ALA A 435 20.53 -11.39 -2.36
C ALA A 435 19.32 -12.03 -3.07
N ALA A 436 18.42 -11.23 -3.68
CA ALA A 436 17.26 -11.73 -4.43
C ALA A 436 17.69 -12.63 -5.59
N ARG A 437 18.66 -12.18 -6.40
CA ARG A 437 19.21 -12.98 -7.50
C ARG A 437 19.90 -14.26 -7.00
N SER A 438 20.69 -14.17 -5.94
CA SER A 438 21.37 -15.34 -5.36
C SER A 438 20.41 -16.36 -4.72
N ARG A 439 19.16 -15.96 -4.44
CA ARG A 439 18.10 -16.80 -3.87
C ARG A 439 17.00 -17.15 -4.89
N GLN A 440 17.13 -16.70 -6.14
CA GLN A 440 16.13 -16.81 -7.20
C GLN A 440 14.74 -16.30 -6.76
N THR A 441 14.70 -15.20 -6.01
CA THR A 441 13.46 -14.64 -5.45
C THR A 441 12.56 -14.00 -6.51
N ASP A 442 11.27 -14.34 -6.49
CA ASP A 442 10.26 -13.78 -7.41
C ASP A 442 10.03 -12.28 -7.16
N LEU A 443 9.88 -11.86 -5.89
CA LEU A 443 9.50 -10.49 -5.51
C LEU A 443 10.45 -9.86 -4.47
N LEU A 444 11.04 -8.73 -4.84
CA LEU A 444 11.75 -7.82 -3.94
C LEU A 444 10.87 -6.60 -3.61
N LEU A 445 10.47 -6.46 -2.35
CA LEU A 445 9.75 -5.30 -1.81
C LEU A 445 10.74 -4.30 -1.22
N VAL A 446 10.60 -3.00 -1.52
CA VAL A 446 11.50 -1.94 -1.01
C VAL A 446 10.70 -0.89 -0.23
N ASP A 447 10.98 -0.73 1.08
CA ASP A 447 10.46 0.40 1.87
C ASP A 447 11.36 1.62 1.67
N THR A 448 10.80 2.83 1.62
CA THR A 448 11.57 4.08 1.41
C THR A 448 11.20 5.18 2.40
N ALA A 449 12.08 6.17 2.58
CA ALA A 449 11.76 7.34 3.40
C ALA A 449 10.54 8.12 2.85
N GLY A 450 9.76 8.74 3.76
CA GLY A 450 8.57 9.54 3.43
C GLY A 450 8.64 11.01 3.85
N ARG A 451 9.84 11.54 4.08
CA ARG A 451 10.12 12.86 4.65
C ARG A 451 9.90 14.01 3.64
N LEU A 452 8.66 14.24 3.24
CA LEU A 452 8.30 15.27 2.24
C LEU A 452 8.69 16.70 2.66
N GLN A 453 8.91 16.97 3.95
CA GLN A 453 9.44 18.27 4.40
C GLN A 453 10.86 18.56 3.85
N THR A 454 11.66 17.53 3.56
CA THR A 454 13.00 17.62 2.93
C THR A 454 12.94 17.28 1.44
N LYS A 455 12.02 17.93 0.70
CA LYS A 455 11.66 17.60 -0.70
C LYS A 455 12.87 17.27 -1.60
N HIS A 456 13.86 18.15 -1.65
CA HIS A 456 14.97 18.05 -2.61
C HIS A 456 15.78 16.76 -2.40
N ASN A 457 16.29 16.55 -1.18
CA ASN A 457 17.11 15.39 -0.81
C ASN A 457 16.35 14.08 -1.06
N LEU A 458 15.05 14.03 -0.70
CA LEU A 458 14.23 12.84 -0.86
C LEU A 458 13.96 12.50 -2.33
N MET A 459 13.81 13.50 -3.21
CA MET A 459 13.70 13.23 -4.66
C MET A 459 15.02 12.71 -5.24
N GLU A 460 16.17 13.18 -4.74
CA GLU A 460 17.49 12.68 -5.19
C GLU A 460 17.76 11.26 -4.70
N GLU A 461 17.40 10.95 -3.45
CA GLU A 461 17.46 9.62 -2.84
C GLU A 461 16.65 8.59 -3.64
N LEU A 462 15.38 8.89 -3.93
CA LEU A 462 14.51 8.02 -4.73
C LEU A 462 15.01 7.84 -6.17
N GLN A 463 15.49 8.92 -6.81
CA GLN A 463 16.14 8.81 -8.12
C GLN A 463 17.41 7.96 -8.09
N LYS A 464 18.19 8.02 -7.00
CA LYS A 464 19.43 7.24 -6.83
C LYS A 464 19.11 5.75 -6.65
N VAL A 465 18.10 5.43 -5.84
CA VAL A 465 17.55 4.07 -5.71
C VAL A 465 17.07 3.54 -7.06
N ARG A 466 16.24 4.30 -7.78
CA ARG A 466 15.73 3.90 -9.11
C ARG A 466 16.87 3.66 -10.12
N LYS A 467 17.84 4.57 -10.22
CA LYS A 467 19.03 4.42 -11.08
C LYS A 467 19.88 3.20 -10.74
N ILE A 468 19.91 2.76 -9.48
CA ILE A 468 20.63 1.55 -9.07
C ILE A 468 19.85 0.28 -9.46
N ILE A 469 18.53 0.29 -9.31
CA ILE A 469 17.66 -0.79 -9.79
C ILE A 469 17.81 -0.95 -11.32
N ASP A 470 17.63 0.13 -12.08
CA ASP A 470 17.70 0.11 -13.56
C ASP A 470 19.08 -0.35 -14.08
N ARG A 471 20.16 -0.02 -13.35
CA ARG A 471 21.53 -0.42 -13.70
C ARG A 471 21.86 -1.87 -13.33
N LEU A 472 21.37 -2.34 -12.19
CA LEU A 472 21.69 -3.68 -11.70
C LEU A 472 20.80 -4.75 -12.33
N ALA A 473 19.50 -4.49 -12.39
CA ALA A 473 18.47 -5.43 -12.83
C ALA A 473 17.62 -4.85 -13.98
N PRO A 474 18.24 -4.54 -15.14
CA PRO A 474 17.52 -4.04 -16.32
C PRO A 474 16.49 -5.04 -16.88
N GLU A 475 16.60 -6.32 -16.52
CA GLU A 475 15.63 -7.36 -16.86
C GLU A 475 14.40 -7.38 -15.94
N ALA A 476 14.46 -6.76 -14.75
CA ALA A 476 13.41 -6.88 -13.74
C ALA A 476 12.09 -6.17 -14.14
N LYS A 477 10.97 -6.66 -13.57
CA LYS A 477 9.68 -5.95 -13.64
C LYS A 477 9.62 -4.97 -12.45
N VAL A 478 9.87 -3.69 -12.72
CA VAL A 478 10.04 -2.67 -11.67
C VAL A 478 8.82 -1.76 -11.56
N GLU A 479 8.09 -1.88 -10.45
CA GLU A 479 6.91 -1.08 -10.13
C GLU A 479 7.23 -0.06 -9.04
N SER A 480 6.75 1.17 -9.18
CA SER A 480 6.86 2.21 -8.16
C SER A 480 5.47 2.55 -7.66
N LEU A 481 5.07 1.95 -6.54
CA LEU A 481 3.72 2.06 -5.98
C LEU A 481 3.64 3.24 -5.00
N LEU A 482 2.78 4.20 -5.33
CA LEU A 482 2.44 5.29 -4.42
C LEU A 482 1.46 4.81 -3.37
N ILE A 483 1.84 4.90 -2.10
CA ILE A 483 0.96 4.59 -0.97
C ILE A 483 0.26 5.88 -0.53
N LEU A 484 -1.07 5.87 -0.56
CA LEU A 484 -1.93 7.00 -0.22
C LEU A 484 -2.84 6.65 0.96
N ASP A 485 -3.04 7.64 1.83
CA ASP A 485 -3.92 7.54 3.00
C ASP A 485 -5.27 8.17 2.67
N ALA A 486 -6.34 7.37 2.65
CA ALA A 486 -7.67 7.83 2.30
C ALA A 486 -8.23 8.87 3.29
N SER A 487 -7.70 8.98 4.51
CA SER A 487 -8.07 10.05 5.44
C SER A 487 -7.49 11.42 5.06
N GLN A 488 -6.44 11.46 4.23
CA GLN A 488 -5.84 12.70 3.73
C GLN A 488 -6.49 13.22 2.44
N GLY A 489 -7.25 12.38 1.73
CA GLY A 489 -7.99 12.75 0.53
C GLY A 489 -7.14 13.45 -0.54
N GLN A 490 -7.75 14.43 -1.20
CA GLN A 490 -7.10 15.33 -2.18
C GLN A 490 -5.76 15.92 -1.70
N ASN A 491 -5.62 16.24 -0.40
CA ASN A 491 -4.40 16.82 0.15
C ASN A 491 -3.24 15.81 0.22
N GLY A 492 -3.56 14.52 0.43
CA GLY A 492 -2.59 13.43 0.31
C GLY A 492 -2.11 13.26 -1.13
N LEU A 493 -3.03 13.27 -2.09
CA LEU A 493 -2.72 13.14 -3.52
C LEU A 493 -1.82 14.27 -4.03
N ARG A 494 -2.18 15.54 -3.74
CA ARG A 494 -1.38 16.71 -4.18
C ARG A 494 0.03 16.74 -3.55
N GLN A 495 0.19 16.23 -2.33
CA GLN A 495 1.50 16.02 -1.72
C GLN A 495 2.26 14.86 -2.37
N ALA A 496 1.57 13.78 -2.71
CA ALA A 496 2.12 12.59 -3.35
C ALA A 496 2.58 12.82 -4.81
N MET A 497 1.91 13.68 -5.57
CA MET A 497 2.29 13.96 -6.96
C MET A 497 3.68 14.60 -7.11
N ALA A 498 4.23 15.18 -6.03
CA ALA A 498 5.63 15.63 -6.00
C ALA A 498 6.64 14.47 -6.24
N PHE A 499 6.29 13.23 -5.88
CA PHE A 499 7.14 12.05 -6.06
C PHE A 499 7.12 11.48 -7.49
N ALA A 500 6.08 11.78 -8.28
CA ALA A 500 5.80 11.12 -9.56
C ALA A 500 7.00 11.06 -10.51
N LYS A 501 7.66 12.21 -10.73
CA LYS A 501 8.82 12.34 -11.62
C LYS A 501 10.13 11.78 -11.03
N ALA A 502 10.23 11.64 -9.71
CA ALA A 502 11.45 11.19 -9.04
C ALA A 502 11.52 9.66 -8.88
N ALA A 503 10.39 9.03 -8.56
CA ALA A 503 10.26 7.58 -8.41
C ALA A 503 9.83 6.85 -9.68
N GLY A 504 9.24 7.56 -10.66
CA GLY A 504 8.64 6.97 -11.86
C GLY A 504 7.44 6.08 -11.49
N LEU A 505 6.43 6.68 -10.85
CA LEU A 505 5.26 5.97 -10.33
C LEU A 505 4.51 5.19 -11.41
N THR A 506 4.11 3.95 -11.10
CA THR A 506 3.41 3.02 -12.01
C THR A 506 2.01 2.61 -11.53
N GLY A 507 1.64 2.99 -10.31
CA GLY A 507 0.33 2.75 -9.73
C GLY A 507 0.19 3.24 -8.29
N VAL A 508 -1.00 3.09 -7.72
CA VAL A 508 -1.35 3.58 -6.37
C VAL A 508 -1.89 2.44 -5.50
N VAL A 509 -1.61 2.51 -4.19
CA VAL A 509 -2.27 1.73 -3.14
C VAL A 509 -3.00 2.68 -2.20
N ILE A 510 -4.31 2.51 -2.04
CA ILE A 510 -5.12 3.34 -1.14
C ILE A 510 -5.33 2.59 0.18
N THR A 511 -5.04 3.25 1.30
CA THR A 511 -5.04 2.68 2.65
C THR A 511 -6.02 3.41 3.58
N LYS A 512 -6.42 2.75 4.67
CA LYS A 512 -7.29 3.30 5.73
C LYS A 512 -8.69 3.72 5.23
N LEU A 513 -9.22 3.00 4.24
CA LEU A 513 -10.58 3.24 3.73
C LEU A 513 -11.63 3.09 4.84
N ASP A 514 -11.39 2.17 5.78
CA ASP A 514 -12.16 1.91 7.00
C ASP A 514 -12.27 3.10 7.98
N GLY A 515 -11.31 4.02 7.93
CA GLY A 515 -11.29 5.18 8.82
C GLY A 515 -12.23 6.32 8.39
N THR A 516 -12.55 6.45 7.09
CA THR A 516 -12.76 7.77 6.46
C THR A 516 -14.09 7.95 5.73
N ALA A 517 -14.55 9.20 5.65
CA ALA A 517 -15.65 9.63 4.76
C ALA A 517 -15.16 10.11 3.38
N ARG A 518 -13.84 10.05 3.13
CA ARG A 518 -13.17 10.60 1.92
C ARG A 518 -12.82 9.51 0.89
N GLY A 519 -13.63 8.45 0.80
CA GLY A 519 -13.39 7.31 -0.10
C GLY A 519 -13.36 7.69 -1.59
N GLY A 520 -13.97 8.82 -1.96
CA GLY A 520 -13.97 9.35 -3.32
C GLY A 520 -12.57 9.69 -3.86
N VAL A 521 -11.54 9.83 -3.02
CA VAL A 521 -10.15 10.08 -3.45
C VAL A 521 -9.62 9.06 -4.48
N ALA A 522 -10.21 7.87 -4.58
CA ALA A 522 -9.96 6.92 -5.66
C ALA A 522 -10.23 7.52 -7.06
N MET A 523 -11.30 8.31 -7.21
CA MET A 523 -11.62 8.99 -8.48
C MET A 523 -10.57 10.06 -8.81
N ALA A 524 -10.17 10.85 -7.81
CA ALA A 524 -9.12 11.86 -7.97
C ALA A 524 -7.77 11.25 -8.38
N VAL A 525 -7.42 10.08 -7.83
CA VAL A 525 -6.23 9.32 -8.24
C VAL A 525 -6.30 8.97 -9.73
N SER A 526 -7.40 8.39 -10.19
CA SER A 526 -7.53 7.99 -11.59
C SER A 526 -7.60 9.18 -12.55
N SER A 527 -8.30 10.26 -12.20
CA SER A 527 -8.50 11.42 -13.09
C SER A 527 -7.33 12.44 -13.05
N GLU A 528 -6.87 12.88 -11.88
CA GLU A 528 -5.86 13.95 -11.75
C GLU A 528 -4.43 13.42 -11.86
N ALA A 529 -4.16 12.19 -11.39
CA ALA A 529 -2.83 11.59 -11.47
C ALA A 529 -2.64 10.66 -12.67
N GLY A 530 -3.73 10.13 -13.25
CA GLY A 530 -3.65 9.16 -14.35
C GLY A 530 -2.95 7.86 -13.97
N LEU A 531 -2.93 7.50 -12.68
CA LEU A 531 -2.25 6.32 -12.16
C LEU A 531 -3.26 5.22 -11.80
N PRO A 532 -3.03 3.96 -12.22
CA PRO A 532 -3.92 2.86 -11.88
C PRO A 532 -3.85 2.52 -10.40
N ILE A 533 -5.01 2.37 -9.76
CA ILE A 533 -5.11 1.81 -8.41
C ILE A 533 -4.82 0.31 -8.52
N ARG A 534 -3.80 -0.17 -7.80
CA ARG A 534 -3.35 -1.58 -7.82
C ARG A 534 -3.87 -2.37 -6.63
N PHE A 535 -3.90 -1.75 -5.45
CA PHE A 535 -4.36 -2.38 -4.21
C PHE A 535 -5.18 -1.43 -3.35
N ILE A 536 -6.06 -1.99 -2.51
CA ILE A 536 -6.85 -1.27 -1.51
C ILE A 536 -6.77 -1.96 -0.15
N GLY A 537 -6.67 -1.17 0.92
CA GLY A 537 -6.61 -1.63 2.32
C GLY A 537 -7.69 -0.97 3.19
N ALA A 538 -8.51 -1.80 3.82
CA ALA A 538 -9.65 -1.43 4.66
C ALA A 538 -9.59 -2.19 6.00
N GLY A 539 -8.60 -1.85 6.83
CA GLY A 539 -8.33 -2.48 8.13
C GLY A 539 -6.84 -2.59 8.46
N GLU A 540 -6.53 -2.99 9.69
CA GLU A 540 -5.15 -3.11 10.19
C GLU A 540 -4.56 -4.52 10.05
N GLY A 541 -5.40 -5.55 9.90
CA GLY A 541 -5.00 -6.96 9.85
C GLY A 541 -4.12 -7.32 8.66
N ILE A 542 -3.31 -8.37 8.81
CA ILE A 542 -2.33 -8.81 7.81
C ILE A 542 -2.96 -9.31 6.48
N ARG A 543 -4.26 -9.66 6.50
CA ARG A 543 -5.06 -10.02 5.31
C ARG A 543 -5.87 -8.84 4.76
N ASP A 544 -5.93 -7.69 5.44
CA ASP A 544 -6.73 -6.52 5.03
C ASP A 544 -6.00 -5.65 3.98
N LEU A 545 -5.61 -6.29 2.87
CA LEU A 545 -5.11 -5.66 1.64
C LEU A 545 -5.45 -6.58 0.47
N ARG A 546 -6.13 -6.06 -0.56
CA ARG A 546 -6.49 -6.81 -1.77
C ARG A 546 -6.05 -6.10 -3.05
N PRO A 547 -5.83 -6.85 -4.15
CA PRO A 547 -5.82 -6.29 -5.49
C PRO A 547 -7.12 -5.54 -5.74
N PHE A 548 -7.01 -4.34 -6.31
CA PHE A 548 -8.13 -3.47 -6.61
C PHE A 548 -9.07 -4.08 -7.67
N ASN A 549 -10.35 -3.78 -7.54
CA ASN A 549 -11.41 -4.16 -8.48
C ASN A 549 -12.42 -3.00 -8.48
N SER A 550 -12.62 -2.37 -9.64
CA SER A 550 -13.49 -1.19 -9.78
C SER A 550 -14.94 -1.50 -9.48
N TYR A 551 -15.43 -2.68 -9.88
CA TYR A 551 -16.78 -3.14 -9.61
C TYR A 551 -17.04 -3.32 -8.11
N GLU A 552 -16.19 -4.05 -7.41
CA GLU A 552 -16.31 -4.25 -5.96
C GLU A 552 -16.24 -2.93 -5.19
N PHE A 553 -15.38 -2.01 -5.62
CA PHE A 553 -15.24 -0.70 -4.99
C PHE A 553 -16.45 0.20 -5.22
N VAL A 554 -16.95 0.28 -6.45
CA VAL A 554 -18.11 1.12 -6.80
C VAL A 554 -19.41 0.55 -6.22
N GLU A 555 -19.58 -0.78 -6.21
CA GLU A 555 -20.69 -1.43 -5.51
C GLU A 555 -20.62 -1.16 -4.00
N ALA A 556 -19.45 -1.27 -3.35
CA ALA A 556 -19.33 -1.01 -1.91
C ALA A 556 -19.54 0.47 -1.55
N LEU A 557 -19.14 1.38 -2.44
CA LEU A 557 -19.33 2.83 -2.32
C LEU A 557 -20.80 3.23 -2.47
N LEU A 558 -21.54 2.55 -3.36
CA LEU A 558 -22.93 2.86 -3.73
C LEU A 558 -23.96 1.82 -3.24
N ALA A 559 -23.60 0.96 -2.29
CA ALA A 559 -24.49 -0.07 -1.76
C ALA A 559 -25.73 0.55 -1.10
N GLY A 560 -26.89 -0.10 -1.29
CA GLY A 560 -28.06 0.16 -0.47
C GLY A 560 -27.82 -0.16 1.02
N ARG A 561 -28.80 0.20 1.84
CA ARG A 561 -29.05 -0.55 3.08
C ARG A 561 -29.73 -1.85 2.69
#